data_AF-A0A526YTN4-F1
#
_entry.id   AF-A0A526YTN4-F1
#
_cell.length_a   1.000
_cell.length_b   1.000
_cell.length_c   1.000
_cell.angle_alpha   90.00
_cell.angle_beta   90.00
_cell.angle_gamma   90.00
#
_symmetry.space_group_name_H-M   'P 1'
#
loop_
_entity.id
_entity.type
_entity.pdbx_description
1 polymer ?
#
loop_
_entity_poly.entity_id
_entity_poly.type
_entity_poly.pdbx_seq_one_letter_code
_entity_poly.pdbx_strand_id
1 'polypeptide(L)' 'MKRLAGRIILLWGWRRALVAFLAGALAVLAQAPYDFFAVCFVSFPLLVWLLDGATGEASDG' A
#
# COMPACT_ATOMS: atom_id res chain seq x y z
N MET A 1 -1.11 20.82 -19.66
CA MET A 1 -1.03 19.34 -19.66
C MET A 1 0.17 18.74 -18.88
N LYS A 2 1.13 19.53 -18.34
CA LYS A 2 2.26 19.01 -17.53
C LYS A 2 2.04 18.97 -16.00
N ARG A 3 0.93 19.50 -15.50
CA ARG A 3 0.70 19.76 -14.06
C ARG A 3 0.10 18.59 -13.28
N LEU A 4 -0.52 17.63 -13.99
CA LEU A 4 -1.04 16.37 -13.42
C LEU A 4 0.09 15.35 -13.21
N ALA A 5 1.00 15.23 -14.18
CA ALA A 5 2.15 14.34 -14.11
C ALA A 5 3.07 14.66 -12.92
N GLY A 6 3.32 15.94 -12.60
CA GLY A 6 4.10 16.33 -11.41
C GLY A 6 3.43 15.98 -10.06
N ARG A 7 2.10 15.98 -9.99
CA ARG A 7 1.33 15.57 -8.79
C ARG A 7 1.28 14.04 -8.64
N ILE A 8 1.60 13.33 -9.73
CA ILE A 8 1.73 11.87 -9.79
C ILE A 8 3.19 11.45 -9.51
N ILE A 9 4.18 12.18 -10.00
CA ILE A 9 5.61 11.95 -9.73
C ILE A 9 6.00 12.28 -8.28
N LEU A 10 5.24 13.16 -7.60
CA LEU A 10 5.26 13.29 -6.13
C LEU A 10 4.61 12.09 -5.37
N LEU A 11 4.18 11.01 -6.04
CA LEU A 11 3.75 9.76 -5.37
C LEU A 11 4.92 8.87 -4.91
N TRP A 12 6.17 9.26 -5.09
CA TRP A 12 7.25 8.59 -4.37
C TRP A 12 7.20 9.02 -2.88
N GLY A 13 7.06 8.06 -1.96
CA GLY A 13 6.89 8.31 -0.52
C GLY A 13 5.46 8.12 0.01
N TRP A 14 4.83 9.18 0.54
CA TRP A 14 3.65 9.12 1.42
C TRP A 14 2.43 8.38 0.86
N ARG A 15 2.19 8.37 -0.46
CA ARG A 15 1.06 7.60 -1.03
C ARG A 15 1.25 6.09 -0.85
N ARG A 16 2.48 5.60 -0.97
CA ARG A 16 2.83 4.20 -0.69
C ARG A 16 2.67 3.89 0.80
N ALA A 17 3.06 4.82 1.67
CA ALA A 17 2.82 4.72 3.11
C ALA A 17 1.31 4.74 3.44
N LEU A 18 0.50 5.52 2.72
CA LEU A 18 -0.95 5.58 2.90
C LEU A 18 -1.62 4.27 2.46
N VAL A 19 -1.19 3.69 1.33
CA VAL A 19 -1.66 2.36 0.90
C VAL A 19 -1.23 1.27 1.89
N ALA A 20 0.00 1.31 2.39
CA ALA A 20 0.47 0.40 3.43
C ALA A 20 -0.36 0.53 4.72
N PHE A 21 -0.63 1.77 5.14
CA PHE A 21 -1.40 2.08 6.33
C PHE A 21 -2.85 1.63 6.20
N LEU A 22 -3.50 1.87 5.07
CA LEU A 22 -4.85 1.39 4.80
C LEU A 22 -4.90 -0.13 4.72
N ALA A 23 -3.93 -0.78 4.07
CA ALA A 23 -3.84 -2.24 4.03
C ALA A 23 -3.69 -2.85 5.43
N GLY A 24 -2.90 -2.22 6.30
CA GLY A 24 -2.79 -2.59 7.72
C GLY A 24 -4.07 -2.34 8.52
N ALA A 25 -4.72 -1.19 8.34
CA ALA A 25 -6.00 -0.87 8.99
C ALA A 25 -7.12 -1.85 8.57
N LEU A 26 -7.12 -2.25 7.30
CA LEU A 26 -7.99 -3.31 6.79
C LEU A 26 -7.67 -4.66 7.45
N ALA A 27 -6.40 -5.01 7.63
CA ALA A 27 -6.03 -6.25 8.31
C ALA A 27 -6.55 -6.32 9.76
N VAL A 28 -6.68 -5.18 10.47
CA VAL A 28 -7.26 -5.12 11.83
C VAL A 28 -8.75 -5.47 11.83
N LEU A 29 -9.50 -5.17 10.76
CA LEU A 29 -10.90 -5.59 10.63
C LEU A 29 -11.08 -7.12 10.53
N ALA A 30 -10.01 -7.87 10.29
CA ALA A 30 -10.05 -9.33 10.37
C ALA A 30 -9.89 -9.88 11.79
N GLN A 31 -9.54 -9.05 12.77
CA GLN A 31 -9.50 -9.45 14.18
C GLN A 31 -10.87 -9.28 14.85
N ALA A 32 -11.06 -9.99 15.97
CA ALA A 32 -12.24 -9.85 16.81
C ALA A 32 -12.43 -8.36 17.19
N PRO A 33 -13.68 -7.83 17.17
CA PRO A 33 -14.98 -8.51 17.15
C PRO A 33 -15.64 -8.68 15.76
N TYR A 34 -14.97 -8.28 14.68
CA TYR A 34 -15.54 -8.35 13.32
C TYR A 34 -15.33 -9.71 12.64
N ASP A 35 -14.24 -10.42 12.98
CA ASP A 35 -13.90 -11.78 12.49
C ASP A 35 -13.99 -11.95 10.96
N PHE A 36 -13.76 -10.87 10.21
CA PHE A 36 -13.91 -10.87 8.76
C PHE A 36 -12.60 -11.27 8.06
N PHE A 37 -12.29 -12.56 8.12
CA PHE A 37 -11.06 -13.14 7.57
C PHE A 37 -10.84 -12.88 6.07
N ALA A 38 -11.90 -12.62 5.30
CA ALA A 38 -11.82 -12.34 3.87
C ALA A 38 -10.95 -11.09 3.57
N VAL A 39 -10.86 -10.14 4.50
CA VAL A 39 -10.00 -8.96 4.33
C VAL A 39 -8.51 -9.31 4.40
N CYS A 40 -8.12 -10.33 5.17
CA CYS A 40 -6.74 -10.81 5.18
C CYS A 40 -6.29 -11.31 3.80
N PHE A 41 -7.17 -11.95 3.02
CA PHE A 41 -6.84 -12.40 1.66
C PHE A 41 -6.46 -11.26 0.72
N VAL A 42 -6.92 -10.04 0.99
CA VAL A 42 -6.59 -8.86 0.18
C VAL A 42 -5.43 -8.08 0.80
N SER A 43 -5.42 -7.89 2.11
CA SER A 43 -4.36 -7.18 2.83
C SER A 43 -3.00 -7.87 2.73
N PHE A 44 -2.92 -9.21 2.83
CA PHE A 44 -1.64 -9.92 2.79
C PHE A 44 -0.93 -9.77 1.42
N PRO A 45 -1.55 -10.08 0.27
CA PRO A 45 -0.95 -9.83 -1.04
C PRO A 45 -0.60 -8.36 -1.27
N LEU A 46 -1.47 -7.43 -0.85
CA LEU A 46 -1.19 -5.99 -0.96
C LEU A 46 0.08 -5.59 -0.18
N LEU A 47 0.23 -6.08 1.05
CA LEU A 47 1.41 -5.81 1.86
C LEU A 47 2.67 -6.44 1.26
N VAL A 48 2.57 -7.66 0.71
CA VAL A 48 3.69 -8.34 0.03
C VAL A 48 4.13 -7.56 -1.21
N TRP A 49 3.20 -7.14 -2.07
CA TRP A 49 3.53 -6.33 -3.25
C TRP A 49 4.13 -4.97 -2.88
N LEU A 50 3.67 -4.38 -1.78
CA LEU A 50 4.19 -3.10 -1.31
C LEU A 50 5.58 -3.23 -0.68
N LEU A 51 5.88 -4.39 -0.08
CA LEU A 51 7.21 -4.76 0.41
C LEU A 51 8.18 -5.09 -0.73
N ASP A 52 7.73 -5.84 -1.73
CA ASP A 52 8.54 -6.18 -2.92
C ASP A 52 8.86 -4.93 -3.75
N GLY A 53 7.89 -4.02 -3.89
CA GLY A 53 8.13 -2.69 -4.46
C GLY A 53 9.03 -1.79 -3.60
N ALA A 54 9.20 -2.09 -2.30
CA ALA A 54 10.16 -1.38 -1.44
C ALA A 54 11.59 -1.86 -1.64
N THR A 55 11.77 -3.13 -2.00
CA THR A 55 13.07 -3.71 -2.32
C THR A 55 13.48 -3.47 -3.78
N GLY A 56 12.53 -3.17 -4.67
CA GLY A 56 12.77 -3.03 -6.13
C GLY A 56 13.18 -1.66 -6.66
N GLU A 57 13.20 -0.59 -5.87
CA GLU A 57 13.36 0.79 -6.39
C GLU A 57 14.46 1.56 -5.64
N ALA A 58 15.71 1.14 -5.86
CA ALA A 58 16.91 1.95 -5.55
C ALA A 58 17.84 2.13 -6.78
N SER A 59 17.38 1.79 -7.98
CA SER A 59 18.14 1.97 -9.21
C SER A 59 17.22 2.38 -10.36
N ASP A 60 16.67 3.60 -10.29
CA ASP A 60 16.30 4.32 -11.50
C ASP A 60 16.41 5.84 -11.27
N GLY A 61 17.53 6.42 -11.73
CA GLY A 61 17.74 7.87 -11.89
C GLY A 61 18.67 8.56 -10.91
#